data_AF-A0A6U4ZIK3-F1
#
_entry.id   AF-A0A6U4ZIK3-F1
#
_cell.length_a   1.000
_cell.length_b   1.000
_cell.length_c   1.000
_cell.angle_alpha   90.00
_cell.angle_beta   90.00
_cell.angle_gamma   90.00
#
_symmetry.space_group_name_H-M   'P 1'
#
loop_
_entity.id
_entity.type
_entity.pdbx_description
1 polymer ?
#
loop_
_entity_poly.entity_id
_entity_poly.type
_entity_poly.pdbx_seq_one_letter_code
_entity_poly.pdbx_strand_id
1 'polypeptide(L)'
;MNDVVVHVRDEFFMLADMSPPYAYYKASLGHLKATGSLGTVWIVTSLDLRKHEIVAKLQSEYGAKLHSGTVDQDHLFGRVAPNLIGGFGTYSWTMAYLSQGRRMFLPFWGSQESGANWLPWSALFIHDDPRVLYINCEDTGGKPLTAEEVMGGSTRFAKGVKSRGLPTCGPRKIVV
;
A
#
# COMPACT_ATOMS: atom_id res chain seq x y z
N MET A 1 15.16 -9.16 -11.41
CA MET A 1 14.07 -8.44 -12.13
C MET A 1 13.47 -7.46 -11.14
N ASN A 2 13.11 -6.24 -11.57
CA ASN A 2 12.59 -5.17 -10.71
C ASN A 2 11.06 -5.01 -10.86
N ASP A 3 10.37 -6.11 -11.09
CA ASP A 3 8.93 -6.10 -11.35
C ASP A 3 8.16 -5.47 -10.18
N VAL A 4 7.08 -4.79 -10.55
CA VAL A 4 6.22 -4.06 -9.64
C VAL A 4 4.83 -4.69 -9.70
N VAL A 5 4.32 -5.16 -8.58
CA VAL A 5 2.93 -5.60 -8.48
C VAL A 5 2.11 -4.47 -7.87
N VAL A 6 1.07 -4.06 -8.58
CA VAL A 6 0.09 -3.07 -8.15
C VAL A 6 -1.20 -3.79 -7.84
N HIS A 7 -1.64 -3.73 -6.60
CA HIS A 7 -2.96 -4.24 -6.22
C HIS A 7 -3.98 -3.11 -6.30
N VAL A 8 -4.86 -3.17 -7.28
CA VAL A 8 -5.99 -2.23 -7.43
C VAL A 8 -7.23 -2.92 -6.89
N ARG A 9 -7.86 -2.31 -5.90
CA ARG A 9 -9.13 -2.77 -5.33
C ARG A 9 -10.05 -1.59 -5.13
N ASP A 10 -11.32 -1.85 -5.35
CA ASP A 10 -12.42 -0.97 -4.96
C ASP A 10 -13.20 -1.68 -3.85
N GLU A 11 -13.46 -0.98 -2.74
CA GLU A 11 -14.32 -1.54 -1.70
C GLU A 11 -15.78 -1.45 -2.17
N PHE A 12 -16.24 -2.47 -2.89
CA PHE A 12 -17.66 -2.79 -3.01
C PHE A 12 -18.18 -3.23 -1.64
N PHE A 13 -18.30 -2.34 -0.64
CA PHE A 13 -19.19 -2.49 0.52
C PHE A 13 -19.29 -1.14 1.27
N MET A 14 -20.36 -0.41 0.97
CA MET A 14 -21.05 0.56 1.85
C MET A 14 -20.43 1.93 2.14
N LEU A 15 -19.16 2.21 1.82
CA LEU A 15 -18.59 3.55 1.97
C LEU A 15 -17.80 3.93 0.72
N ALA A 16 -18.38 4.80 -0.10
CA ALA A 16 -17.62 5.53 -1.12
C ALA A 16 -16.42 6.24 -0.44
N ASP A 17 -15.29 6.30 -1.12
CA ASP A 17 -14.05 7.01 -0.72
C ASP A 17 -12.93 6.20 -0.02
N MET A 18 -12.96 4.86 -0.02
CA MET A 18 -11.86 4.07 0.56
C MET A 18 -10.86 3.48 -0.46
N SER A 19 -10.94 3.86 -1.72
CA SER A 19 -9.99 3.44 -2.76
C SER A 19 -8.89 4.48 -2.97
N PRO A 20 -7.60 4.10 -3.06
CA PRO A 20 -6.55 5.08 -3.30
C PRO A 20 -6.77 5.77 -4.65
N PRO A 21 -6.63 7.10 -4.73
CA PRO A 21 -6.78 7.82 -6.00
C PRO A 21 -5.63 7.48 -6.96
N TYR A 22 -5.81 7.74 -8.26
CA TYR A 22 -4.75 7.52 -9.25
C TYR A 22 -3.41 8.20 -8.88
N ALA A 23 -3.47 9.38 -8.27
CA ALA A 23 -2.29 10.14 -7.83
C ALA A 23 -1.37 9.32 -6.89
N TYR A 24 -1.94 8.46 -6.03
CA TYR A 24 -1.18 7.56 -5.16
C TYR A 24 -0.31 6.57 -5.97
N TYR A 25 -0.92 5.90 -6.95
CA TYR A 25 -0.20 4.94 -7.80
C TYR A 25 0.85 5.65 -8.66
N LYS A 26 0.50 6.82 -9.20
CA LYS A 26 1.41 7.65 -9.99
C LYS A 26 2.64 8.09 -9.18
N ALA A 27 2.44 8.52 -7.92
CA ALA A 27 3.53 8.89 -7.03
C ALA A 27 4.44 7.68 -6.71
N SER A 28 3.85 6.52 -6.42
CA SER A 28 4.59 5.27 -6.16
C SER A 28 5.46 4.86 -7.34
N LEU A 29 4.87 4.78 -8.53
CA LEU A 29 5.56 4.39 -9.75
C LEU A 29 6.57 5.46 -10.20
N GLY A 30 6.26 6.74 -10.00
CA GLY A 30 7.17 7.85 -10.24
C GLY A 30 8.43 7.77 -9.37
N HIS A 31 8.28 7.44 -8.08
CA HIS A 31 9.41 7.21 -7.19
C HIS A 31 10.27 6.02 -7.64
N LEU A 32 9.65 4.90 -8.01
CA LEU A 32 10.37 3.74 -8.55
C LEU A 32 11.11 4.07 -9.85
N LYS A 33 10.49 4.88 -10.73
CA LYS A 33 11.12 5.35 -11.96
C LYS A 33 12.34 6.22 -11.67
N ALA A 34 12.19 7.20 -10.77
CA ALA A 34 13.26 8.11 -10.38
C ALA A 34 14.45 7.40 -9.72
N THR A 35 14.19 6.32 -8.99
CA THR A 35 15.22 5.52 -8.30
C THR A 35 15.77 4.36 -9.15
N GLY A 36 15.45 4.31 -10.45
CA GLY A 36 15.92 3.24 -11.36
C GLY A 36 15.39 1.84 -11.01
N SER A 37 14.34 1.77 -10.18
CA SER A 37 13.77 0.52 -9.63
C SER A 37 12.45 0.12 -10.29
N LEU A 38 12.01 0.83 -11.33
CA LEU A 38 10.80 0.51 -12.09
C LEU A 38 11.09 -0.56 -13.15
N GLY A 39 10.59 -1.77 -12.93
CA GLY A 39 10.53 -2.85 -13.93
C GLY A 39 9.16 -2.95 -14.60
N THR A 40 8.76 -4.18 -14.95
CA THR A 40 7.43 -4.43 -15.52
C THR A 40 6.36 -4.17 -14.45
N VAL A 41 5.33 -3.39 -14.82
CA VAL A 41 4.19 -3.14 -13.94
C VAL A 41 3.11 -4.18 -14.20
N TRP A 42 2.77 -4.94 -13.17
CA TRP A 42 1.69 -5.91 -13.16
C TRP A 42 0.56 -5.42 -12.29
N ILE A 43 -0.67 -5.56 -12.76
CA ILE A 43 -1.89 -5.21 -12.04
C ILE A 43 -2.56 -6.48 -11.58
N VAL A 44 -2.75 -6.59 -10.28
CA VAL A 44 -3.59 -7.58 -9.62
C VAL A 44 -4.88 -6.87 -9.19
N THR A 45 -6.02 -7.37 -9.64
CA THR A 45 -7.33 -6.74 -9.39
C THR A 45 -8.46 -7.73 -9.66
N SER A 46 -9.64 -7.47 -9.09
CA SER A 46 -10.84 -8.28 -9.32
C SER A 46 -11.37 -8.11 -10.75
N LEU A 47 -12.15 -9.10 -11.24
CA LEU A 47 -12.61 -9.15 -12.64
C LEU A 47 -13.41 -7.93 -13.06
N ASP A 48 -14.26 -7.44 -12.17
CA ASP A 48 -15.11 -6.25 -12.31
C ASP A 48 -14.30 -4.95 -12.43
N LEU A 49 -13.12 -4.89 -11.82
CA LEU A 49 -12.26 -3.70 -11.83
C LEU A 49 -11.26 -3.64 -12.98
N ARG A 50 -11.18 -4.67 -13.83
CA ARG A 50 -10.26 -4.70 -14.98
C ARG A 50 -10.47 -3.56 -15.98
N LYS A 51 -11.67 -2.97 -16.01
CA LYS A 51 -12.01 -1.81 -16.85
C LYS A 51 -12.08 -0.50 -16.08
N HIS A 52 -11.72 -0.51 -14.79
CA HIS A 52 -11.75 0.67 -13.94
C HIS A 52 -10.78 1.75 -14.46
N GLU A 53 -11.10 3.02 -14.25
CA GLU A 53 -10.32 4.13 -14.81
C GLU A 53 -8.85 4.13 -14.33
N ILE A 54 -8.60 3.71 -13.09
CA ILE A 54 -7.24 3.56 -12.55
C ILE A 54 -6.46 2.51 -13.32
N VAL A 55 -7.09 1.36 -13.62
CA VAL A 55 -6.46 0.29 -14.40
C VAL A 55 -6.14 0.80 -15.80
N ALA A 56 -7.10 1.45 -16.46
CA ALA A 56 -6.90 2.01 -17.79
C ALA A 56 -5.74 3.03 -17.83
N LYS A 57 -5.66 3.93 -16.84
CA LYS A 57 -4.55 4.91 -16.70
C LYS A 57 -3.21 4.23 -16.48
N LEU A 58 -3.15 3.21 -15.62
CA LEU A 58 -1.93 2.43 -15.40
C LEU A 58 -1.46 1.70 -16.67
N GLN A 59 -2.40 1.14 -17.44
CA GLN A 59 -2.09 0.49 -18.71
C GLN A 59 -1.58 1.49 -19.75
N SER A 60 -2.23 2.65 -19.90
CA SER A 60 -1.85 3.65 -20.91
C SER A 60 -0.55 4.39 -20.58
N GLU A 61 -0.33 4.77 -19.32
CA GLU A 61 0.83 5.59 -18.93
C GLU A 61 2.08 4.76 -18.61
N TYR A 62 1.92 3.53 -18.13
CA TYR A 62 3.03 2.67 -17.66
C TYR A 62 3.16 1.35 -18.42
N GLY A 63 2.32 1.09 -19.43
CA GLY A 63 2.32 -0.19 -20.15
C GLY A 63 1.99 -1.38 -19.24
N ALA A 64 1.24 -1.13 -18.16
CA ALA A 64 0.95 -2.13 -17.15
C ALA A 64 0.14 -3.30 -17.71
N LYS A 65 0.36 -4.51 -17.17
CA LYS A 65 -0.29 -5.74 -17.63
C LYS A 65 -1.18 -6.31 -16.55
N LEU A 66 -2.38 -6.77 -16.92
CA LEU A 66 -3.24 -7.50 -16.01
C LEU A 66 -2.67 -8.89 -15.74
N HIS A 67 -2.47 -9.21 -14.47
CA HIS A 67 -2.28 -10.58 -14.02
C HIS A 67 -3.65 -11.28 -13.97
N SER A 68 -3.72 -12.51 -14.45
CA SER A 68 -4.97 -13.30 -14.49
C SER A 68 -4.84 -14.56 -13.65
N GLY A 69 -4.47 -14.38 -12.38
CA GLY A 69 -4.40 -15.46 -11.40
C GLY A 69 -5.70 -15.67 -10.63
N THR A 70 -5.71 -16.70 -9.79
CA THR A 70 -6.64 -16.82 -8.67
C THR A 70 -6.23 -15.88 -7.54
N VAL A 71 -7.11 -15.67 -6.55
CA VAL A 71 -6.80 -14.87 -5.35
C VAL A 71 -5.50 -15.35 -4.67
N ASP A 72 -5.31 -16.66 -4.52
CA ASP A 72 -4.09 -17.19 -3.89
C ASP A 72 -2.82 -16.95 -4.73
N GLN A 73 -2.94 -17.07 -6.05
CA GLN A 73 -1.83 -16.79 -6.97
C GLN A 73 -1.46 -15.32 -6.97
N ASP A 74 -2.46 -14.45 -7.02
CA ASP A 74 -2.33 -13.00 -6.94
C ASP A 74 -1.66 -12.58 -5.61
N HIS A 75 -2.10 -13.19 -4.50
CA HIS A 75 -1.53 -12.94 -3.18
C HIS A 75 -0.06 -13.37 -3.12
N LEU A 76 0.26 -14.57 -3.62
CA LEU A 76 1.64 -15.06 -3.67
C LEU A 76 2.51 -14.17 -4.56
N PHE A 77 2.00 -13.77 -5.73
CA PHE A 77 2.71 -12.93 -6.69
C PHE A 77 3.08 -11.57 -6.09
N GLY A 78 2.12 -10.92 -5.41
CA GLY A 78 2.39 -9.68 -4.66
C GLY A 78 3.40 -9.87 -3.54
N ARG A 79 3.32 -10.97 -2.78
CA ARG A 79 4.20 -11.26 -1.63
C ARG A 79 5.68 -11.43 -2.01
N VAL A 80 5.95 -11.99 -3.19
CA VAL A 80 7.32 -12.27 -3.66
C VAL A 80 7.85 -11.20 -4.62
N ALA A 81 7.02 -10.23 -4.99
CA ALA A 81 7.43 -9.15 -5.87
C ALA A 81 8.54 -8.30 -5.24
N PRO A 82 9.55 -7.85 -6.01
CA PRO A 82 10.56 -6.92 -5.53
C PRO A 82 9.96 -5.63 -4.98
N ASN A 83 8.94 -5.12 -5.67
CA ASN A 83 8.16 -3.94 -5.29
C ASN A 83 6.66 -4.27 -5.28
N LEU A 84 5.98 -3.93 -4.20
CA LEU A 84 4.53 -4.03 -4.07
C LEU A 84 3.93 -2.64 -3.86
N ILE A 85 2.89 -2.29 -4.61
CA ILE A 85 2.07 -1.10 -4.39
C ILE A 85 0.68 -1.59 -3.98
N GLY A 86 0.35 -1.43 -2.71
CA GLY A 86 -0.89 -1.92 -2.13
C GLY A 86 -2.04 -0.91 -2.20
N GLY A 87 -3.27 -1.40 -2.14
CA GLY A 87 -4.45 -0.57 -1.86
C GLY A 87 -4.81 -0.56 -0.38
N PHE A 88 -5.89 0.14 -0.04
CA PHE A 88 -6.52 -0.02 1.27
C PHE A 88 -7.14 -1.41 1.42
N GLY A 89 -7.24 -1.86 2.69
CA GLY A 89 -7.87 -3.13 3.04
C GLY A 89 -6.89 -4.26 3.35
N THR A 90 -7.38 -5.23 4.12
CA THR A 90 -6.58 -6.31 4.71
C THR A 90 -5.80 -7.12 3.69
N TYR A 91 -6.29 -7.29 2.46
CA TYR A 91 -5.60 -8.08 1.45
C TYR A 91 -4.20 -7.51 1.09
N SER A 92 -4.10 -6.20 0.79
CA SER A 92 -2.82 -5.55 0.51
C SER A 92 -1.89 -5.56 1.72
N TRP A 93 -2.47 -5.33 2.90
CA TRP A 93 -1.71 -5.21 4.15
C TRP A 93 -1.22 -6.58 4.64
N THR A 94 -1.97 -7.65 4.41
CA THR A 94 -1.53 -9.03 4.66
C THR A 94 -0.45 -9.44 3.66
N MET A 95 -0.58 -9.09 2.37
CA MET A 95 0.51 -9.28 1.41
C MET A 95 1.77 -8.54 1.88
N ALA A 96 1.64 -7.30 2.36
CA ALA A 96 2.75 -6.50 2.87
C ALA A 96 3.37 -7.10 4.14
N TYR A 97 2.55 -7.49 5.12
CA TYR A 97 3.00 -8.11 6.36
C TYR A 97 3.74 -9.44 6.13
N LEU A 98 3.20 -10.27 5.24
CA LEU A 98 3.80 -11.55 4.86
C LEU A 98 4.87 -11.40 3.76
N SER A 99 5.09 -10.17 3.28
CA SER A 99 5.97 -9.87 2.16
C SER A 99 7.41 -10.23 2.50
N GLN A 100 8.02 -11.04 1.63
CA GLN A 100 9.47 -11.12 1.53
C GLN A 100 10.01 -10.08 0.53
N GLY A 101 9.12 -9.30 -0.08
CA GLY A 101 9.47 -8.19 -0.98
C GLY A 101 10.39 -7.17 -0.30
N ARG A 102 11.22 -6.53 -1.13
CA ARG A 102 12.24 -5.59 -0.66
C ARG A 102 11.69 -4.19 -0.43
N ARG A 103 10.61 -3.81 -1.12
CA ARG A 103 9.97 -2.49 -0.96
C ARG A 103 8.45 -2.56 -1.15
N MET A 104 7.74 -1.80 -0.32
CA MET A 104 6.29 -1.76 -0.31
C MET A 104 5.82 -0.30 -0.26
N PHE A 105 4.79 0.02 -1.01
CA PHE A 105 4.10 1.30 -0.94
C PHE A 105 2.71 1.05 -0.39
N LEU A 106 2.35 1.74 0.69
CA LEU A 106 1.02 1.65 1.29
C LEU A 106 0.37 3.04 1.36
N PRO A 107 -0.93 3.12 1.08
CA PRO A 107 -1.63 4.39 1.09
C PRO A 107 -2.10 4.72 2.53
N PHE A 108 -2.24 6.01 2.85
CA PHE A 108 -2.92 6.48 4.06
C PHE A 108 -3.60 7.83 3.79
N TRP A 109 -4.59 8.21 4.62
CA TRP A 109 -5.18 9.54 4.62
C TRP A 109 -4.75 10.29 5.86
N GLY A 110 -4.10 11.45 5.69
CA GLY A 110 -3.69 12.28 6.82
C GLY A 110 -4.86 12.76 7.69
N SER A 111 -6.03 13.02 7.10
CA SER A 111 -7.21 13.47 7.83
C SER A 111 -7.98 12.36 8.55
N GLN A 112 -7.71 11.08 8.28
CA GLN A 112 -8.48 9.95 8.83
C GLN A 112 -7.70 9.19 9.90
N GLU A 113 -8.36 8.84 11.01
CA GLU A 113 -7.76 8.02 12.08
C GLU A 113 -8.06 6.53 11.94
N SER A 114 -9.16 6.20 11.27
CA SER A 114 -9.69 4.84 11.13
C SER A 114 -10.03 4.62 9.67
N GLY A 115 -9.56 3.51 9.11
CA GLY A 115 -10.04 3.05 7.82
C GLY A 115 -9.81 1.56 7.62
N ALA A 116 -10.39 1.00 6.57
CA ALA A 116 -10.76 -0.41 6.41
C ALA A 116 -11.87 -0.86 7.38
N ASN A 117 -12.98 -1.32 6.79
CA ASN A 117 -14.20 -1.75 7.47
C ASN A 117 -14.01 -2.91 8.47
N TRP A 118 -12.86 -3.61 8.41
CA TRP A 118 -12.59 -4.82 9.18
C TRP A 118 -11.59 -4.57 10.33
N LEU A 119 -10.66 -3.61 10.18
CA LEU A 119 -9.71 -3.17 11.20
C LEU A 119 -9.28 -1.73 10.88
N PRO A 120 -9.25 -0.77 11.82
CA PRO A 120 -8.74 0.57 11.58
C PRO A 120 -7.32 0.54 10.97
N TRP A 121 -6.99 1.32 9.93
CA TRP A 121 -5.70 1.27 9.21
C TRP A 121 -4.52 1.50 10.11
N SER A 122 -4.71 2.37 11.08
CA SER A 122 -3.82 2.67 12.18
C SER A 122 -3.50 1.45 13.06
N ALA A 123 -4.30 0.38 13.03
CA ALA A 123 -3.98 -0.92 13.62
C ALA A 123 -3.21 -1.85 12.67
N LEU A 124 -3.23 -1.57 11.36
CA LEU A 124 -2.44 -2.27 10.36
C LEU A 124 -1.10 -1.56 10.09
N PHE A 125 -0.97 -0.29 10.48
CA PHE A 125 0.23 0.53 10.32
C PHE A 125 1.49 -0.15 10.85
N ILE A 126 2.47 -0.37 9.96
CA ILE A 126 3.71 -1.08 10.26
C ILE A 126 4.79 -0.04 10.57
N HIS A 127 4.92 0.33 11.84
CA HIS A 127 5.73 1.48 12.26
C HIS A 127 7.25 1.27 12.18
N ASP A 128 7.73 0.02 12.15
CA ASP A 128 9.18 -0.28 12.24
C ASP A 128 9.76 -0.97 10.99
N ASP A 129 8.99 -1.13 9.91
CA ASP A 129 9.50 -1.81 8.71
C ASP A 129 10.09 -0.80 7.71
N PRO A 130 11.43 -0.72 7.56
CA PRO A 130 12.07 0.24 6.65
C PRO A 130 11.80 -0.05 5.17
N ARG A 131 11.21 -1.21 4.86
CA ARG A 131 10.81 -1.58 3.49
C ARG A 131 9.51 -0.88 3.09
N VAL A 132 8.71 -0.44 4.05
CA VAL A 132 7.40 0.17 3.81
C VAL A 132 7.56 1.69 3.67
N LEU A 133 7.07 2.21 2.55
CA LEU A 133 6.90 3.63 2.31
C LEU A 133 5.41 3.94 2.22
N TYR A 134 5.00 5.04 2.85
CA TYR A 134 3.63 5.49 2.95
C TYR A 134 3.41 6.69 2.05
N ILE A 135 2.26 6.77 1.38
CA ILE A 135 1.90 7.92 0.55
C ILE A 135 0.57 8.45 1.02
N ASN A 136 0.53 9.75 1.33
CA ASN A 136 -0.71 10.41 1.71
C ASN A 136 -1.60 10.60 0.48
N CYS A 137 -2.77 9.97 0.46
CA CYS A 137 -3.72 10.06 -0.64
C CYS A 137 -4.30 11.47 -0.84
N GLU A 138 -4.16 12.34 0.14
CA GLU A 138 -4.60 13.74 0.09
C GLU A 138 -3.58 14.66 -0.57
N ASP A 139 -2.33 14.21 -0.71
CA ASP A 139 -1.24 14.98 -1.31
C ASP A 139 -0.96 14.49 -2.73
N THR A 140 -1.56 15.15 -3.72
CA THR A 140 -1.49 14.76 -5.15
C THR A 140 -0.11 14.92 -5.79
N GLY A 141 0.88 15.44 -5.06
CA GLY A 141 2.29 15.47 -5.46
C GLY A 141 3.23 14.88 -4.39
N GLY A 142 2.68 14.21 -3.38
CA GLY A 142 3.41 13.78 -2.20
C GLY A 142 4.52 12.79 -2.53
N LYS A 143 5.67 12.95 -1.86
CA LYS A 143 6.72 11.94 -1.87
C LYS A 143 6.32 10.75 -0.99
N PRO A 144 6.82 9.54 -1.27
CA PRO A 144 6.76 8.45 -0.31
C PRO A 144 7.48 8.83 0.99
N LEU A 145 6.87 8.46 2.11
CA LEU A 145 7.30 8.78 3.47
C LEU A 145 7.66 7.48 4.20
N THR A 146 8.70 7.53 5.02
CA THR A 146 8.97 6.48 6.00
C THR A 146 7.92 6.49 7.11
N ALA A 147 7.84 5.41 7.89
CA ALA A 147 7.00 5.37 9.08
C ALA A 147 7.35 6.50 10.06
N GLU A 148 8.65 6.77 10.26
CA GLU A 148 9.12 7.87 11.10
C GLU A 148 8.61 9.23 10.61
N GLU A 149 8.68 9.52 9.31
CA GLU A 149 8.16 10.77 8.74
C GLU A 149 6.64 10.89 8.90
N VAL A 150 5.87 9.81 8.68
CA VAL A 150 4.41 9.80 8.91
C VAL A 150 4.11 10.10 10.37
N MET A 151 4.81 9.44 11.29
CA MET A 151 4.60 9.58 12.72
C MET A 151 5.15 10.90 13.27
N GLY A 152 6.15 11.51 12.64
CA GLY A 152 6.63 12.85 12.97
C GLY A 152 5.62 13.95 12.66
N GLY A 153 4.64 13.67 11.79
CA GLY A 153 3.61 14.63 11.39
C GLY A 153 2.57 14.97 12.47
N SER A 154 1.85 16.06 12.22
CA SER A 154 0.72 16.55 13.04
C SER A 154 -0.65 16.13 12.51
N THR A 155 -0.69 15.11 11.63
CA THR A 155 -1.91 14.62 10.99
C THR A 155 -2.86 13.97 12.00
N ARG A 156 -4.15 13.89 11.67
CA ARG A 156 -5.12 13.15 12.50
C ARG A 156 -4.71 11.68 12.56
N PHE A 157 -4.33 11.10 11.42
CA PHE A 157 -3.78 9.75 11.36
C PHE A 157 -2.65 9.52 12.39
N ALA A 158 -1.59 10.34 12.37
CA ALA A 158 -0.46 10.17 13.27
C ALA A 158 -0.86 10.32 14.75
N LYS A 159 -1.75 11.28 15.08
CA LYS A 159 -2.30 11.44 16.42
C LYS A 159 -3.09 10.21 16.86
N GLY A 160 -3.95 9.69 15.99
CA GLY A 160 -4.74 8.49 16.21
C GLY A 160 -3.90 7.23 16.38
N VAL A 161 -2.76 7.11 15.69
CA VAL A 161 -1.81 5.99 15.90
C VAL A 161 -1.07 6.16 17.24
N LYS A 162 -0.55 7.35 17.56
CA LYS A 162 0.18 7.63 18.81
C LYS A 162 -0.66 7.42 20.07
N SER A 163 -1.92 7.85 20.04
CA SER A 163 -2.81 7.83 21.20
C SER A 163 -3.20 6.42 21.66
N ARG A 164 -2.99 5.40 20.82
CA ARG A 164 -3.33 4.00 21.13
C ARG A 164 -2.35 3.34 22.09
N GLY A 165 -1.20 3.96 22.31
CA GLY A 165 -0.04 3.28 22.86
C GLY A 165 0.46 2.25 21.85
N LEU A 166 1.75 2.28 21.52
CA LEU A 166 2.36 1.06 21.00
C LEU A 166 2.09 -0.03 22.04
N PRO A 167 1.75 -1.28 21.66
CA PRO A 167 1.96 -2.38 22.59
C PRO A 167 3.39 -2.23 23.04
N THR A 168 3.60 -1.96 24.32
CA THR A 168 4.94 -1.94 24.90
C THR A 168 5.44 -3.36 24.76
N CYS A 169 6.08 -3.66 23.63
CA CYS A 169 6.99 -4.78 23.53
C CYS A 169 8.11 -4.43 24.52
N GLY A 170 7.89 -4.77 25.79
CA GLY A 170 9.00 -4.99 26.70
C GLY A 170 10.01 -5.89 26.00
N PRO A 171 11.31 -5.76 26.32
CA PRO A 171 12.37 -6.46 25.63
C PRO A 171 12.00 -7.94 25.47
N ARG A 172 11.80 -8.38 24.22
CA ARG A 172 11.59 -9.80 23.93
C ARG A 172 12.86 -10.51 24.39
N LYS A 173 12.79 -11.19 25.53
CA LYS A 173 13.76 -12.24 25.85
C LYS A 173 13.67 -13.24 24.71
N ILE A 174 14.67 -13.24 23.85
CA ILE A 174 14.94 -14.38 22.98
C ILE A 174 15.29 -15.50 23.97
N VAL A 175 14.33 -16.39 24.22
CA VAL A 175 14.64 -17.67 24.84
C VAL A 175 15.33 -18.47 23.73
N VAL A 176 16.66 -18.54 23.83
CA VAL A 176 17.51 -19.44 23.04
C VAL A 176 17.31 -20.86 23.56
#